data_AF-A0A9D4GS42-F1
#
_entry.id   AF-A0A9D4GS42-F1
#
_cell.length_a   1.000
_cell.length_b   1.000
_cell.length_c   1.000
_cell.angle_alpha   90.00
_cell.angle_beta   90.00
_cell.angle_gamma   90.00
#
_symmetry.space_group_name_H-M   'P 1'
#
loop_
_entity.id
_entity.type
_entity.pdbx_description
1 polymer ?
#
loop_
_entity_poly.entity_id
_entity_poly.type
_entity_poly.pdbx_seq_one_letter_code
_entity_poly.pdbx_strand_id
1 'polypeptide(L)' 'MIKFGTNVDLSDPKKWYQQLQEIAKLPAFCRLVSGSNMLSHVGHTILGMNTLQLYMKVPGSRTPGMGKE' A
#
# COMPACT_ATOMS: atom_id res chain seq x y z
N MET A 1 1.43 11.63 24.71
CA MET A 1 0.70 11.43 23.44
C MET A 1 1.60 10.64 22.50
N ILE A 2 1.13 9.52 21.95
CA ILE A 2 1.90 8.72 20.98
C ILE A 2 1.70 9.29 19.57
N LYS A 3 2.69 9.11 18.68
CA LYS A 3 2.60 9.48 17.26
C LYS A 3 2.51 8.22 16.41
N PHE A 4 1.65 8.24 15.39
CA PHE A 4 1.44 7.12 14.47
C PHE A 4 1.56 7.64 13.03
N GLY A 5 2.59 7.19 12.29
CA GLY A 5 2.75 7.51 10.88
C GLY A 5 1.86 6.59 10.05
N THR A 6 0.76 7.10 9.53
CA THR A 6 -0.21 6.34 8.72
C THR A 6 -0.18 6.81 7.27
N ASN A 7 -0.58 5.95 6.33
CA ASN A 7 -0.79 6.30 4.92
C ASN A 7 0.43 6.94 4.24
N VAL A 8 1.64 6.52 4.61
CA VAL A 8 2.86 7.03 3.96
C VAL A 8 2.87 6.51 2.52
N ASP A 9 2.87 7.43 1.56
CA ASP A 9 2.76 7.11 0.14
C ASP A 9 4.07 6.59 -0.44
N LEU A 10 4.01 5.37 -1.02
CA LEU A 10 5.10 4.72 -1.71
C LEU A 10 4.86 4.63 -3.23
N SER A 11 3.98 5.49 -3.79
CA SER A 11 3.61 5.46 -5.21
C SER A 11 4.72 5.85 -6.19
N ASP A 12 5.72 6.64 -5.75
CA ASP A 12 6.79 7.13 -6.63
C ASP A 12 7.89 6.06 -6.85
N PRO A 13 7.99 5.45 -8.05
CA PRO A 13 8.95 4.39 -8.30
C PRO A 13 10.39 4.89 -8.35
N LYS A 14 10.63 6.19 -8.56
CA LYS A 14 12.00 6.74 -8.54
C LYS A 14 12.55 6.80 -7.12
N LYS A 15 11.68 7.01 -6.13
CA LYS A 15 12.04 7.05 -4.70
C LYS A 15 12.11 5.66 -4.08
N TRP A 16 11.24 4.74 -4.52
CA TRP A 16 11.01 3.47 -3.83
C TRP A 16 11.29 2.23 -4.71
N TYR A 17 12.11 2.37 -5.75
CA TYR A 17 12.37 1.32 -6.74
C TYR A 17 12.70 -0.04 -6.10
N GLN A 18 13.65 -0.06 -5.16
CA GLN A 18 14.10 -1.29 -4.51
C GLN A 18 12.97 -1.95 -3.72
N GLN A 19 12.20 -1.18 -2.95
CA GLN A 19 11.07 -1.69 -2.16
C GLN A 19 9.96 -2.24 -3.07
N LEU A 20 9.67 -1.58 -4.19
CA LEU A 20 8.69 -2.05 -5.16
C LEU A 20 9.12 -3.35 -5.85
N GLN A 21 10.43 -3.52 -6.13
CA GLN A 21 10.97 -4.77 -6.67
C GLN A 21 10.82 -5.95 -5.69
N GLU A 22 10.99 -5.72 -4.39
CA GLU A 22 10.76 -6.77 -3.39
C GLU A 22 9.29 -7.23 -3.37
N ILE A 23 8.34 -6.29 -3.46
CA ILE A 23 6.92 -6.62 -3.54
C ILE A 23 6.57 -7.40 -4.81
N ALA A 24 7.27 -7.15 -5.93
CA ALA A 24 7.06 -7.91 -7.17
C ALA A 24 7.43 -9.39 -7.08
N LYS A 25 8.23 -9.80 -6.08
CA LYS A 25 8.58 -11.21 -5.84
C LYS A 25 7.44 -12.04 -5.24
N LEU A 26 6.40 -11.40 -4.71
CA LEU A 26 5.23 -12.09 -4.17
C LEU A 26 4.53 -12.95 -5.25
N PRO A 27 3.74 -13.97 -4.85
CA PRO A 27 2.87 -14.69 -5.77
C PRO A 27 1.88 -13.75 -6.47
N ALA A 28 1.48 -14.08 -7.70
CA ALA A 28 0.69 -13.17 -8.56
C ALA A 28 -0.61 -12.66 -7.91
N PHE A 29 -1.29 -13.48 -7.12
CA PHE A 29 -2.53 -13.11 -6.43
C PHE A 29 -2.31 -12.10 -5.27
N CYS A 30 -1.07 -11.94 -4.80
CA CYS A 30 -0.68 -10.98 -3.76
C CYS A 30 0.03 -9.73 -4.32
N ARG A 31 0.36 -9.69 -5.61
CA ARG A 31 1.10 -8.55 -6.19
C ARG A 31 0.21 -7.34 -6.33
N LEU A 32 0.83 -6.17 -6.20
CA LEU A 32 0.21 -4.88 -6.47
C LEU A 32 -0.34 -4.79 -7.90
N VAL A 33 0.43 -5.27 -8.87
CA VAL A 33 0.06 -5.32 -10.29
C VAL A 33 0.07 -6.76 -10.79
N SER A 34 -1.05 -7.20 -11.34
CA SER A 34 -1.22 -8.52 -11.95
C SER A 34 -2.36 -8.48 -12.96
N GLY A 35 -2.29 -9.29 -14.02
CA GLY A 35 -3.38 -9.44 -14.98
C GLY A 35 -4.69 -9.93 -14.35
N SER A 36 -4.61 -10.64 -13.23
CA SER A 36 -5.76 -11.14 -12.46
C SER A 36 -6.28 -10.16 -11.38
N ASN A 37 -5.69 -8.98 -11.24
CA ASN A 37 -6.13 -7.96 -10.27
C ASN A 37 -6.93 -6.87 -10.99
N MET A 38 -8.23 -6.73 -10.68
CA MET A 38 -9.10 -5.73 -11.30
C MET A 38 -8.59 -4.28 -11.13
N LEU A 39 -7.92 -3.98 -10.02
CA LEU A 39 -7.35 -2.65 -9.77
C LEU A 39 -6.20 -2.29 -10.72
N SER A 40 -5.59 -3.29 -11.37
CA SER A 40 -4.57 -3.08 -12.42
C SER A 40 -5.17 -2.59 -13.74
N HIS A 41 -6.48 -2.76 -13.95
CA HIS A 41 -7.17 -2.42 -15.19
C HIS A 41 -7.92 -1.07 -15.14
N VAL A 42 -7.84 -0.37 -14.00
CA VAL A 42 -8.48 0.94 -13.80
C VAL A 42 -7.90 2.03 -14.72
N GLY A 43 -6.66 1.86 -15.20
CA GLY A 43 -6.01 2.79 -16.14
C GLY A 43 -5.46 4.07 -15.49
N HIS A 44 -5.63 4.26 -14.18
CA HIS A 44 -5.06 5.36 -13.42
C HIS A 44 -4.73 4.96 -11.98
N THR A 45 -3.95 5.80 -11.31
CA THR A 45 -3.53 5.60 -9.93
C THR A 45 -4.65 5.90 -8.94
N ILE A 46 -4.91 4.96 -8.02
CA ILE A 46 -5.73 5.14 -6.82
C ILE A 46 -4.83 4.92 -5.60
N LEU A 47 -4.44 6.02 -4.95
CA LEU A 47 -3.47 6.00 -3.86
C LEU A 47 -3.93 5.09 -2.71
N GLY A 48 -3.04 4.20 -2.27
CA GLY A 48 -3.29 3.23 -1.20
C GLY A 48 -4.13 2.01 -1.58
N MET A 49 -4.64 1.96 -2.82
CA MET A 49 -5.38 0.81 -3.33
C MET A 49 -4.56 0.05 -4.36
N ASN A 50 -4.15 0.72 -5.45
CA ASN A 50 -3.22 0.16 -6.45
C ASN A 50 -1.80 0.75 -6.34
N THR A 51 -1.54 1.45 -5.23
CA THR A 51 -0.19 1.84 -4.79
C THR A 51 0.04 1.37 -3.36
N LEU A 52 1.31 1.23 -2.96
CA LEU A 52 1.66 0.84 -1.60
C LEU A 52 1.47 2.00 -0.61
N GLN A 53 1.00 1.64 0.58
CA GLN A 53 1.03 2.50 1.76
C GLN A 53 1.85 1.85 2.87
N LEU A 54 2.72 2.63 3.48
CA LEU A 54 3.50 2.23 4.64
C LEU A 54 2.90 2.83 5.92
N TYR A 55 2.97 2.06 7.00
CA TYR A 55 2.56 2.47 8.33
C TYR A 55 3.74 2.34 9.30
N MET A 56 4.12 3.43 9.95
CA MET A 56 5.19 3.50 10.96
C MET A 56 4.58 3.55 12.35
N LYS A 57 4.74 2.47 13.13
CA LYS A 57 4.02 2.24 14.38
C LYS A 57 4.94 2.28 15.60
N VAL A 58 4.38 2.72 16.73
CA VAL A 58 4.90 2.48 18.08
C VAL A 58 3.88 1.65 18.86
N PRO A 59 4.25 0.98 19.97
CA PRO A 59 3.27 0.27 20.80
C PRO A 59 2.07 1.16 21.14
N GLY A 60 0.86 0.64 20.93
CA GLY A 60 -0.39 1.39 21.11
C GLY A 60 -0.90 2.14 19.87
N SER A 61 -0.19 2.15 18.73
CA SER A 61 -0.73 2.64 17.46
C SER A 61 -1.95 1.81 17.04
N ARG A 62 -3.08 2.47 16.79
CA ARG A 62 -4.33 1.83 16.38
C ARG A 62 -4.82 2.49 15.09
N THR A 63 -5.28 1.67 14.15
CA THR A 63 -6.17 2.13 13.09
C THR A 63 -7.59 2.00 13.63
N PRO A 64 -8.33 3.11 13.82
CA PRO A 64 -9.73 3.03 14.24
C PRO A 64 -10.54 2.20 13.24
N GLY A 65 -11.63 1.58 13.70
CA GLY A 65 -12.56 0.92 12.78
C GLY A 65 -13.09 1.95 11.77
N MET A 66 -12.93 1.65 10.49
CA MET A 66 -13.68 2.35 9.43
C MET A 66 -15.10 1.77 9.45
N GLY A 67 -16.12 2.63 9.35
CA GLY A 67 -17.49 2.40 9.84
C GLY A 67 -18.19 1.07 9.50
N LYS A 68 -19.15 0.73 10.37
CA LYS A 68 -20.23 -0.24 10.12
C LYS A 68 -21.29 0.44 9.24
N GLU A 69 -21.48 -0.06 8.03
CA GLU A 69 -22.73 -0.11 7.25
C GLU A 69 -22.50 -1.00 6.02
#